data_AF-A0A7J7V3V0-F1
#
_entry.id   AF-A0A7J7V3V0-F1
#
_cell.length_a   1.000
_cell.length_b   1.000
_cell.length_c   1.000
_cell.angle_alpha   90.00
_cell.angle_beta   90.00
_cell.angle_gamma   90.00
#
_symmetry.space_group_name_H-M   'P 1'
#
loop_
_entity.id
_entity.type
_entity.pdbx_description
1 polymer ?
#
loop_
_entity_poly.entity_id
_entity_poly.type
_entity_poly.pdbx_seq_one_letter_code
_entity_poly.pdbx_strand_id
1 'polypeptide(L)'
;MPWNILVDKPNDQSSRWSSESNYPPQYLVLKLERPAIVQNITFGKYEKTHVCNLKKFKVFGGMNEENMTELLSSGLKNDYNKETFTLKHKIDEQMFPCRFIKIVPLLSWGPSFNFSIWYVELSGIDDPDVVQPCLNWYSKYREQEAIRLCLKHFRQHNYTEAFESLQKKTKIALEHPMLTDLHDKLVLKGDFDACEELIEKAVNDGLFNQYISQQEYKPRWSQIIPKSTKGDGEDNRPGMRGGHQMVIDVQTETVYLFGGWDGTQDLADFWAYSVKENQWTCISRDTEKENGPSARSCHKMCIDIQRRQIYTLGRYLDSSVRNSKSLKSDFYRYDIDTNTWMLLSEDTAADGGPKLVFDHQVWCTDKYMVELISAW
;
A
#
# COMPACT_ATOMS: atom_id res chain seq x y z
N MET A 1 34.56 1.55 29.03
CA MET A 1 35.34 2.44 28.13
C MET A 1 34.90 2.22 26.69
N PRO A 2 35.01 3.20 25.78
CA PRO A 2 34.60 3.06 24.37
C PRO A 2 35.25 1.87 23.65
N TRP A 3 36.53 1.59 23.92
CA TRP A 3 37.31 0.51 23.30
C TRP A 3 36.81 -0.90 23.64
N ASN A 4 35.98 -1.05 24.67
CA ASN A 4 35.49 -2.35 25.10
C ASN A 4 34.61 -3.03 24.03
N ILE A 5 34.05 -2.26 23.10
CA ILE A 5 33.25 -2.80 21.99
C ILE A 5 34.07 -3.58 20.96
N LEU A 6 35.40 -3.49 21.01
CA LEU A 6 36.30 -4.12 20.02
C LEU A 6 36.52 -5.61 20.27
N VAL A 7 36.19 -6.10 21.47
CA VAL A 7 36.42 -7.49 21.89
C VAL A 7 35.12 -8.16 22.27
N ASP A 8 34.87 -9.34 21.70
CA ASP A 8 33.67 -10.11 22.00
C ASP A 8 33.90 -11.01 23.22
N LYS A 9 33.50 -10.52 24.40
CA LYS A 9 33.64 -11.22 25.68
C LYS A 9 32.28 -11.30 26.41
N PRO A 10 31.37 -12.18 25.98
CA PRO A 10 30.04 -12.28 26.59
C PRO A 10 30.06 -12.67 28.07
N ASN A 11 31.12 -13.35 28.52
CA ASN A 11 31.30 -13.80 29.92
C ASN A 11 31.85 -12.70 30.86
N ASP A 12 32.20 -11.52 30.34
CA ASP A 12 32.74 -10.41 31.12
C ASP A 12 31.76 -9.22 31.12
N GLN A 13 31.07 -9.03 32.24
CA GLN A 13 30.08 -7.96 32.40
C GLN A 13 30.68 -6.54 32.23
N SER A 14 31.99 -6.39 32.44
CA SER A 14 32.69 -5.12 32.30
C SER A 14 33.14 -4.82 30.86
N SER A 15 33.12 -5.83 29.99
CA SER A 15 33.49 -5.73 28.57
C SER A 15 32.37 -5.10 27.74
N ARG A 16 32.07 -3.84 28.06
CA ARG A 16 31.11 -3.01 27.35
C ARG A 16 31.50 -1.54 27.37
N TRP A 17 31.02 -0.82 26.38
CA TRP A 17 30.82 0.63 26.52
C TRP A 17 29.50 0.86 27.24
N SER A 18 29.48 1.82 28.17
CA SER A 18 28.26 2.34 28.76
C SER A 18 28.28 3.86 28.65
N SER A 19 27.13 4.47 28.32
CA SER A 19 27.00 5.92 28.37
C SER A 19 27.02 6.42 29.82
N GLU A 20 27.33 7.70 30.02
CA GLU A 20 27.30 8.32 31.35
C GLU A 20 25.86 8.59 31.81
N SER A 21 24.97 8.90 30.86
CA SER A 21 23.53 9.09 31.10
C SER A 21 22.71 8.51 29.94
N ASN A 22 21.38 8.52 30.10
CA ASN A 22 20.42 8.22 29.03
C ASN A 22 19.92 9.50 28.32
N TYR A 23 20.44 10.69 28.66
CA TYR A 23 20.07 11.94 28.00
C TYR A 23 20.80 12.06 26.65
N PRO A 24 20.08 12.28 25.54
CA PRO A 24 20.69 12.47 24.24
C PRO A 24 21.42 13.83 24.16
N PRO A 25 22.45 13.96 23.30
CA PRO A 25 22.98 12.93 22.40
C PRO A 25 24.03 12.04 23.09
N GLN A 26 23.85 10.72 22.99
CA GLN A 26 24.89 9.72 23.32
C GLN A 26 25.26 9.01 22.02
N TYR A 27 26.54 8.85 21.75
CA TYR A 27 26.99 8.18 20.53
C TYR A 27 28.41 7.65 20.63
N LEU A 28 28.76 6.75 19.71
CA LEU A 28 30.12 6.33 19.42
C LEU A 28 30.42 6.59 17.95
N VAL A 29 31.58 7.15 17.65
CA VAL A 29 32.10 7.28 16.29
C VAL A 29 33.27 6.32 16.13
N LEU A 30 33.14 5.40 15.18
CA LEU A 30 34.16 4.45 14.77
C LEU A 30 34.79 4.97 13.48
N LYS A 31 36.10 5.18 13.48
CA LYS A 31 36.88 5.51 12.30
C LYS A 31 37.53 4.25 11.75
N LEU A 32 37.19 3.88 10.52
CA LEU A 32 37.78 2.72 9.85
C LEU A 32 39.24 3.01 9.50
N GLU A 33 40.06 1.97 9.36
CA GLU A 33 41.47 2.08 8.95
C GLU A 33 41.61 2.54 7.49
N ARG A 34 40.69 2.09 6.63
CA ARG A 34 40.53 2.48 5.23
C ARG A 34 39.05 2.68 4.90
N PRO A 35 38.71 3.48 3.89
CA PRO A 35 37.34 3.56 3.41
C PRO A 35 36.87 2.16 2.96
N ALA A 36 35.64 1.80 3.29
CA ALA A 36 35.05 0.52 2.92
C ALA A 36 33.56 0.69 2.63
N ILE A 37 33.01 -0.20 1.81
CA ILE A 37 31.57 -0.33 1.63
C ILE A 37 31.06 -1.19 2.79
N VAL A 38 30.58 -0.54 3.84
CA VAL A 38 30.14 -1.22 5.06
C VAL A 38 28.73 -1.78 4.85
N GLN A 39 28.63 -3.09 4.74
CA GLN A 39 27.39 -3.78 4.38
C GLN A 39 26.60 -4.22 5.61
N ASN A 40 27.28 -4.66 6.67
CA ASN A 40 26.61 -5.11 7.87
C ASN A 40 27.30 -4.62 9.14
N ILE A 41 26.50 -4.52 10.20
CA ILE A 41 26.93 -4.31 11.57
C ILE A 41 26.44 -5.47 12.44
N THR A 42 27.34 -6.09 13.20
CA THR A 42 27.00 -7.13 14.17
C THR A 42 27.15 -6.59 15.57
N PHE A 43 26.14 -6.79 16.40
CA PHE A 43 26.18 -6.48 17.82
C PHE A 43 26.34 -7.78 18.61
N GLY A 44 27.41 -7.88 19.39
CA GLY A 44 27.52 -8.89 20.44
C GLY A 44 26.76 -8.48 21.69
N LYS A 45 26.56 -9.44 22.59
CA LYS A 45 25.76 -9.28 23.80
C LYS A 45 26.42 -9.97 24.98
N TYR A 46 25.93 -9.62 26.17
CA TYR A 46 26.25 -10.34 27.40
C TYR A 46 25.63 -11.74 27.39
N GLU A 47 26.22 -12.68 28.15
CA GLU A 47 25.74 -14.07 28.28
C GLU A 47 24.28 -14.19 28.81
N LYS A 48 23.74 -13.12 29.39
CA LYS A 48 22.37 -13.03 29.91
C LYS A 48 21.67 -11.78 29.39
N THR A 49 20.35 -11.76 29.53
CA THR A 49 19.54 -10.57 29.29
C THR A 49 20.04 -9.40 30.13
N HIS A 50 20.03 -8.19 29.58
CA HIS A 50 20.56 -7.03 30.28
C HIS A 50 19.73 -5.77 29.97
N VAL A 51 19.32 -5.06 31.02
CA VAL A 51 18.45 -3.87 30.93
C VAL A 51 19.05 -2.73 30.09
N CYS A 52 20.37 -2.58 30.09
CA CYS A 52 21.09 -1.60 29.27
C CYS A 52 21.17 -1.93 27.76
N ASN A 53 20.67 -3.09 27.31
CA ASN A 53 20.64 -3.43 25.89
C ASN A 53 19.84 -2.40 25.08
N LEU A 54 20.29 -2.11 23.86
CA LEU A 54 19.70 -1.09 23.00
C LEU A 54 18.39 -1.58 22.38
N LYS A 55 17.26 -1.26 23.00
CA LYS A 55 15.92 -1.49 22.42
C LYS A 55 15.70 -0.67 21.16
N LYS A 56 16.32 0.51 21.03
CA LYS A 56 16.30 1.32 19.81
C LYS A 56 17.64 2.02 19.60
N PHE A 57 18.13 2.01 18.38
CA PHE A 57 19.35 2.70 17.98
C PHE A 57 19.31 3.09 16.50
N LYS A 58 20.19 4.01 16.13
CA LYS A 58 20.47 4.38 14.73
C LYS A 58 21.95 4.20 14.43
N VAL A 59 22.25 3.89 13.18
CA VAL A 59 23.61 3.85 12.64
C VAL A 59 23.69 4.84 11.51
N PHE A 60 24.70 5.70 11.55
CA PHE A 60 25.03 6.65 10.51
C PHE A 60 26.41 6.33 9.94
N GLY A 61 26.66 6.70 8.70
CA GLY A 61 27.97 6.56 8.09
C GLY A 61 28.25 7.63 7.06
N GLY A 62 29.53 7.91 6.88
CA GLY A 62 29.96 8.91 5.92
C GLY A 62 31.47 8.91 5.72
N MET A 63 31.91 9.76 4.80
CA MET A 63 33.34 10.02 4.57
C MET A 63 33.92 11.04 5.56
N ASN A 64 33.05 11.77 6.27
CA ASN A 64 33.35 12.84 7.23
C ASN A 64 32.50 12.65 8.49
N GLU A 65 32.79 13.39 9.55
CA GLU A 65 32.05 13.30 10.82
C GLU A 65 30.75 14.13 10.83
N GLU A 66 30.69 15.22 10.05
CA GLU A 66 29.59 16.20 10.13
C GLU A 66 28.34 15.76 9.33
N ASN A 67 28.53 15.29 8.09
CA ASN A 67 27.46 15.05 7.12
C ASN A 67 27.26 13.54 6.86
N MET A 68 26.90 12.79 7.91
CA MET A 68 26.67 11.34 7.79
C MET A 68 25.26 11.00 7.30
N THR A 69 25.14 9.93 6.53
CA THR A 69 23.87 9.35 6.06
C THR A 69 23.34 8.34 7.07
N GLU A 70 22.04 8.35 7.36
CA GLU A 70 21.40 7.29 8.17
C GLU A 70 21.42 5.97 7.39
N LEU A 71 22.11 4.97 7.94
CA LEU A 71 22.30 3.66 7.31
C LEU A 71 21.30 2.61 7.84
N LEU A 72 20.88 2.75 9.09
CA LEU A 72 19.98 1.81 9.77
C LEU A 72 19.28 2.50 10.94
N SER A 73 17.99 2.21 11.11
CA SER A 73 17.24 2.48 12.34
C SER A 73 16.58 1.18 12.78
N SER A 74 16.99 0.65 13.92
CA SER A 74 16.56 -0.67 14.39
C SER A 74 16.62 -0.77 15.93
N GLY A 75 16.50 -1.98 16.46
CA GLY A 75 16.57 -2.31 17.88
C GLY A 75 17.10 -3.73 18.09
N LEU A 76 17.80 -3.95 19.20
CA LEU A 76 18.27 -5.28 19.61
C LEU A 76 17.19 -5.99 20.43
N LYS A 77 17.06 -7.30 20.22
CA LYS A 77 16.33 -8.18 21.12
C LYS A 77 17.02 -8.23 22.48
N ASN A 78 16.25 -8.35 23.56
CA ASN A 78 16.82 -8.52 24.90
C ASN A 78 17.10 -9.99 25.20
N ASP A 79 18.09 -10.55 24.50
CA ASP A 79 18.61 -11.91 24.68
C ASP A 79 20.15 -11.88 24.67
N TYR A 80 20.78 -13.06 24.58
CA TYR A 80 22.24 -13.23 24.54
C TYR A 80 22.76 -13.55 23.12
N ASN A 81 21.89 -13.56 22.12
CA ASN A 81 22.27 -13.95 20.76
C ASN A 81 22.88 -12.75 20.03
N LYS A 82 23.98 -12.97 19.30
CA LYS A 82 24.52 -11.95 18.39
C LYS A 82 23.49 -11.62 17.32
N GLU A 83 23.39 -10.34 16.97
CA GLU A 83 22.49 -9.88 15.92
C GLU A 83 23.25 -9.09 14.85
N THR A 84 23.08 -9.49 13.60
CA THR A 84 23.65 -8.81 12.42
C THR A 84 22.56 -8.10 11.66
N PHE A 85 22.82 -6.85 11.29
CA PHE A 85 21.91 -6.01 10.52
C PHE A 85 22.58 -5.54 9.24
N THR A 86 21.86 -5.64 8.12
CA THR A 86 22.28 -5.03 6.87
C THR A 86 22.11 -3.52 6.93
N LEU A 87 23.17 -2.81 6.59
CA LEU A 87 23.22 -1.37 6.49
C LEU A 87 22.85 -0.93 5.08
N LYS A 88 22.19 0.23 4.94
CA LYS A 88 22.07 0.90 3.64
C LYS A 88 23.48 1.25 3.15
N HIS A 89 23.87 0.65 2.04
CA HIS A 89 25.18 0.82 1.42
C HIS A 89 25.09 1.14 -0.08
N LYS A 90 23.86 1.38 -0.57
CA LYS A 90 23.56 1.78 -1.94
C LYS A 90 22.68 3.03 -1.97
N ILE A 91 22.86 3.84 -3.01
CA ILE A 91 21.96 4.90 -3.43
C ILE A 91 21.56 4.54 -4.85
N ASP A 92 20.26 4.38 -5.08
CA ASP A 92 19.73 3.68 -6.24
C ASP A 92 20.39 2.29 -6.34
N GLU A 93 21.18 2.03 -7.39
CA GLU A 93 21.93 0.78 -7.54
C GLU A 93 23.44 0.89 -7.30
N GLN A 94 23.94 2.10 -7.02
CA GLN A 94 25.37 2.35 -6.87
C GLN A 94 25.80 2.30 -5.40
N MET A 95 26.86 1.54 -5.11
CA MET A 95 27.42 1.44 -3.77
C MET A 95 28.17 2.71 -3.36
N PHE A 96 28.10 3.06 -2.08
CA PHE A 96 28.88 4.16 -1.51
C PHE A 96 29.74 3.70 -0.32
N PRO A 97 30.97 4.21 -0.21
CA PRO A 97 31.88 3.87 0.88
C PRO A 97 31.68 4.78 2.10
N CYS A 98 32.07 4.27 3.27
CA CYS A 98 32.16 5.03 4.52
C CYS A 98 33.59 4.97 5.07
N ARG A 99 34.02 6.07 5.71
CA ARG A 99 35.24 6.12 6.53
C ARG A 99 34.92 6.17 8.02
N PHE A 100 33.76 6.70 8.37
CA PHE A 100 33.27 6.83 9.72
C PHE A 100 31.91 6.17 9.84
N ILE A 101 31.69 5.47 10.95
CA ILE A 101 30.41 4.88 11.35
C ILE A 101 30.06 5.43 12.73
N LYS A 102 28.87 6.02 12.88
CA LYS A 102 28.37 6.57 14.14
C LYS A 102 27.17 5.78 14.62
N ILE A 103 27.26 5.22 15.82
CA ILE A 103 26.17 4.49 16.48
C ILE A 103 25.53 5.42 17.50
N VAL A 104 24.22 5.63 17.37
CA VAL A 104 23.42 6.51 18.22
C VAL A 104 22.38 5.68 18.97
N PRO A 105 22.63 5.28 20.22
CA PRO A 105 21.60 4.67 21.06
C PRO A 105 20.46 5.66 21.32
N LEU A 106 19.22 5.16 21.30
CA LEU A 106 18.01 5.97 21.49
C LEU A 106 17.18 5.50 22.67
N LEU A 107 17.12 4.18 22.91
CA LEU A 107 16.27 3.61 23.97
C LEU A 107 16.89 2.31 24.50
N SER A 108 16.98 2.18 25.83
CA SER A 108 17.40 0.97 26.53
C SER A 108 16.18 0.14 26.96
N TRP A 109 16.35 -1.18 27.13
CA TRP A 109 15.27 -2.04 27.61
C TRP A 109 14.78 -1.69 29.02
N GLY A 110 15.68 -1.18 29.88
CA GLY A 110 15.35 -0.56 31.16
C GLY A 110 15.40 0.97 31.05
N PRO A 111 14.28 1.70 31.06
CA PRO A 111 14.23 3.14 30.78
C PRO A 111 15.13 4.01 31.68
N SER A 112 15.35 3.58 32.93
CA SER A 112 16.17 4.29 33.92
C SER A 112 17.67 3.97 33.83
N PHE A 113 18.08 3.10 32.91
CA PHE A 113 19.47 2.64 32.80
C PHE A 113 20.16 3.25 31.59
N ASN A 114 21.47 3.48 31.75
CA ASN A 114 22.36 3.95 30.69
C ASN A 114 22.39 2.97 29.52
N PHE A 115 22.82 3.48 28.36
CA PHE A 115 23.00 2.66 27.16
C PHE A 115 24.23 1.79 27.32
N SER A 116 24.22 0.57 26.78
CA SER A 116 25.42 -0.25 26.70
C SER A 116 25.55 -0.98 25.38
N ILE A 117 26.78 -1.04 24.88
CA ILE A 117 27.18 -1.80 23.70
C ILE A 117 28.30 -2.72 24.12
N TRP A 118 28.11 -4.02 23.90
CA TRP A 118 29.04 -5.05 24.37
C TRP A 118 30.15 -5.30 23.36
N TYR A 119 29.77 -5.45 22.09
CA TYR A 119 30.68 -5.73 21.00
C TYR A 119 30.10 -5.21 19.68
N VAL A 120 30.96 -4.72 18.79
CA VAL A 120 30.61 -4.28 17.44
C VAL A 120 31.59 -4.86 16.43
N GLU A 121 31.05 -5.53 15.43
CA GLU A 121 31.79 -5.97 14.24
C GLU A 121 31.21 -5.28 13.01
N LEU A 122 32.08 -4.77 12.13
CA LEU A 122 31.67 -4.20 10.84
C LEU A 122 32.17 -5.12 9.74
N SER A 123 31.29 -5.51 8.82
CA SER A 123 31.65 -6.33 7.66
C SER A 123 31.19 -5.68 6.36
N GLY A 124 31.95 -5.92 5.30
CA GLY A 124 31.72 -5.30 4.00
C GLY A 124 32.91 -5.49 3.07
N ILE A 125 33.01 -4.61 2.07
CA ILE A 125 34.02 -4.68 1.02
C ILE A 125 35.04 -3.56 1.25
N ASP A 126 36.30 -3.93 1.51
CA ASP A 126 37.42 -3.00 1.66
C ASP A 126 38.49 -3.15 0.55
N ASP A 127 38.19 -4.00 -0.45
CA ASP A 127 39.00 -4.20 -1.64
C ASP A 127 39.15 -2.87 -2.42
N PRO A 128 40.38 -2.33 -2.57
CA PRO A 128 40.62 -1.10 -3.30
C PRO A 128 40.05 -1.09 -4.73
N ASP A 129 40.03 -2.22 -5.42
CA ASP A 129 39.57 -2.31 -6.81
C ASP A 129 38.06 -2.04 -6.94
N VAL A 130 37.30 -2.33 -5.88
CA VAL A 130 35.85 -2.05 -5.80
C VAL A 130 35.59 -0.69 -5.13
N VAL A 131 36.33 -0.38 -4.07
CA VAL A 131 36.09 0.82 -3.26
C VAL A 131 36.48 2.11 -3.99
N GLN A 132 37.57 2.12 -4.75
CA GLN A 132 38.05 3.34 -5.41
C GLN A 132 37.08 3.89 -6.48
N PRO A 133 36.51 3.08 -7.38
CA PRO A 133 35.46 3.55 -8.28
C PRO A 133 34.24 4.13 -7.53
N CYS A 134 33.83 3.47 -6.44
CA CYS A 134 32.71 3.93 -5.61
C CYS A 134 33.03 5.25 -4.90
N LEU A 135 34.27 5.45 -4.43
CA LEU A 135 34.73 6.70 -3.84
C LEU A 135 34.67 7.87 -4.82
N ASN A 136 35.13 7.65 -6.05
CA ASN A 136 35.11 8.68 -7.10
C ASN A 136 33.68 9.05 -7.47
N TRP A 137 32.83 8.05 -7.70
CA TRP A 137 31.42 8.27 -7.97
C TRP A 137 30.74 9.01 -6.81
N TYR A 138 30.94 8.55 -5.57
CA TYR A 138 30.28 9.13 -4.40
C TYR A 138 30.75 10.55 -4.11
N SER A 139 32.01 10.88 -4.40
CA SER A 139 32.51 12.26 -4.28
C SER A 139 31.82 13.19 -5.27
N LYS A 140 31.67 12.78 -6.53
CA LYS A 140 30.90 13.52 -7.54
C LYS A 140 29.43 13.64 -7.16
N TYR A 141 28.82 12.57 -6.67
CA TYR A 141 27.43 12.56 -6.20
C TYR A 141 27.22 13.58 -5.06
N ARG A 142 28.09 13.57 -4.04
CA ARG A 142 28.01 14.53 -2.93
C ARG A 142 28.19 15.97 -3.37
N GLU A 143 29.07 16.23 -4.34
CA GLU A 143 29.24 17.57 -4.91
C GLU A 143 27.96 18.04 -5.62
N GLN A 144 27.35 17.18 -6.43
CA GLN A 144 26.09 17.48 -7.09
C GLN A 144 24.97 17.74 -6.08
N GLU A 145 24.89 16.93 -5.03
CA GLU A 145 23.86 17.06 -4.00
C GLU A 145 24.08 18.29 -3.12
N ALA A 146 25.32 18.66 -2.83
CA ALA A 146 25.65 19.92 -2.16
C ALA A 146 25.20 21.12 -3.00
N ILE A 147 25.45 21.12 -4.31
CA ILE A 147 24.95 22.16 -5.22
C ILE A 147 23.42 22.20 -5.20
N ARG A 148 22.76 21.04 -5.29
CA ARG A 148 21.29 20.93 -5.26
C ARG A 148 20.71 21.50 -3.96
N LEU A 149 21.34 21.20 -2.81
CA LEU A 149 20.96 21.75 -1.51
C LEU A 149 21.22 23.25 -1.41
N CYS A 150 22.31 23.77 -1.97
CA CYS A 150 22.55 25.21 -2.09
C CYS A 150 21.45 25.88 -2.92
N LEU A 151 21.08 25.30 -4.07
CA LEU A 151 19.96 25.79 -4.88
C LEU A 151 18.66 25.81 -4.06
N LYS A 152 18.37 24.75 -3.31
CA LYS A 152 17.21 24.71 -2.42
C LYS A 152 17.26 25.83 -1.37
N HIS A 153 18.40 25.99 -0.71
CA HIS A 153 18.61 27.00 0.32
C HIS A 153 18.44 28.42 -0.23
N PHE A 154 19.03 28.72 -1.38
CA PHE A 154 18.90 30.02 -2.05
C PHE A 154 17.46 30.31 -2.45
N ARG A 155 16.73 29.32 -2.97
CA ARG A 155 15.31 29.46 -3.31
C ARG A 155 14.47 29.76 -2.07
N GLN A 156 14.71 29.06 -0.95
CA GLN A 156 14.00 29.26 0.32
C GLN A 156 14.23 30.63 0.96
N HIS A 157 15.38 31.24 0.74
CA HIS A 157 15.74 32.56 1.29
C HIS A 157 15.60 33.69 0.26
N ASN A 158 14.97 33.41 -0.89
CA ASN A 158 14.76 34.36 -1.99
C ASN A 158 16.06 34.98 -2.57
N TYR A 159 17.18 34.25 -2.52
CA TYR A 159 18.44 34.66 -3.16
C TYR A 159 18.45 34.28 -4.65
N THR A 160 17.60 34.95 -5.44
CA THR A 160 17.33 34.63 -6.85
C THR A 160 18.57 34.70 -7.74
N GLU A 161 19.38 35.76 -7.62
CA GLU A 161 20.59 35.91 -8.44
C GLU A 161 21.60 34.78 -8.22
N ALA A 162 21.79 34.38 -6.96
CA ALA A 162 22.68 33.27 -6.59
C ALA A 162 22.13 31.93 -7.09
N PHE A 163 20.81 31.73 -6.98
CA PHE A 163 20.11 30.55 -7.50
C PHE A 163 20.30 30.41 -9.02
N GLU A 164 19.95 31.43 -9.79
CA GLU A 164 20.02 31.41 -11.25
C GLU A 164 21.45 31.24 -11.76
N SER A 165 22.40 31.96 -11.14
CA SER A 165 23.82 31.87 -11.49
C SER A 165 24.38 30.47 -11.27
N LEU A 166 24.07 29.86 -10.12
CA LEU A 166 24.54 28.52 -9.79
C LEU A 166 23.85 27.45 -10.66
N GLN A 167 22.54 27.57 -10.90
CA GLN A 167 21.78 26.63 -11.71
C GLN A 167 22.25 26.67 -13.18
N LYS A 168 22.43 27.86 -13.75
CA LYS A 168 22.90 28.04 -15.12
C LYS A 168 24.30 27.46 -15.35
N LYS A 169 25.20 27.63 -14.38
CA LYS A 169 26.58 27.14 -14.47
C LYS A 169 26.68 25.62 -14.29
N THR A 170 25.92 25.06 -13.35
CA THR A 170 26.03 23.64 -12.97
C THR A 170 25.11 22.73 -13.78
N LYS A 171 24.02 23.29 -14.35
CA LYS A 171 22.96 22.54 -15.06
C LYS A 171 22.33 21.43 -14.22
N ILE A 172 22.45 21.50 -12.89
CA ILE A 172 21.85 20.54 -11.97
C ILE A 172 20.39 20.92 -11.76
N ALA A 173 19.50 19.95 -11.97
CA ALA A 173 18.08 20.10 -11.67
C ALA A 173 17.88 20.08 -10.15
N LEU A 174 17.21 21.11 -9.60
CA LEU A 174 16.85 21.14 -8.19
C LEU A 174 15.83 20.05 -7.85
N GLU A 175 14.82 19.91 -8.70
CA GLU A 175 13.61 19.12 -8.48
C GLU A 175 12.89 18.86 -9.82
N HIS A 176 11.79 18.11 -9.76
CA HIS A 176 10.94 17.83 -10.92
C HIS A 176 10.32 19.14 -11.48
N PRO A 177 10.17 19.29 -12.81
CA PRO A 177 9.60 20.51 -13.41
C PRO A 177 8.23 20.90 -12.86
N MET A 178 7.37 19.94 -12.53
CA MET A 178 6.07 20.23 -11.90
C MET A 178 6.18 20.86 -10.51
N LEU A 179 7.21 20.52 -9.72
CA LEU A 179 7.44 21.19 -8.44
C LEU A 179 7.93 22.62 -8.65
N THR A 180 8.71 22.84 -9.71
CA THR A 180 9.16 24.17 -10.09
C THR A 180 7.98 25.04 -10.52
N ASP A 181 7.06 24.51 -11.32
CA ASP A 181 5.81 25.18 -11.74
C ASP A 181 4.88 25.44 -10.55
N LEU A 182 4.77 24.46 -9.63
CA LEU A 182 3.98 24.62 -8.41
C LEU A 182 4.52 25.75 -7.54
N HIS A 183 5.84 25.85 -7.35
CA HIS A 183 6.44 26.95 -6.60
C HIS A 183 6.22 28.30 -7.31
N ASP A 184 6.31 28.37 -8.65
CA ASP A 184 6.05 29.60 -9.39
C ASP A 184 4.62 30.09 -9.17
N LYS A 185 3.63 29.21 -9.36
CA LYS A 185 2.21 29.55 -9.19
C LYS A 185 1.86 29.86 -7.73
N LEU A 186 2.29 29.02 -6.79
CA LEU A 186 1.90 29.14 -5.37
C LEU A 186 2.65 30.25 -4.65
N VAL A 187 3.98 30.31 -4.81
CA VAL A 187 4.85 31.17 -3.98
C VAL A 187 5.12 32.51 -4.66
N LEU A 188 5.35 32.52 -5.98
CA LEU A 188 5.71 33.75 -6.69
C LEU A 188 4.47 34.53 -7.17
N LYS A 189 3.45 33.83 -7.68
CA LYS A 189 2.25 34.46 -8.26
C LYS A 189 1.04 34.50 -7.31
N GLY A 190 0.95 33.58 -6.36
CA GLY A 190 -0.22 33.43 -5.49
C GLY A 190 -1.49 33.00 -6.25
N ASP A 191 -1.33 32.27 -7.36
CA ASP A 191 -2.41 31.79 -8.21
C ASP A 191 -2.89 30.41 -7.71
N PHE A 192 -3.87 30.42 -6.81
CA PHE A 192 -4.36 29.20 -6.16
C PHE A 192 -5.15 28.30 -7.12
N ASP A 193 -5.95 28.88 -8.02
CA ASP A 193 -6.75 28.12 -8.99
C ASP A 193 -5.82 27.32 -9.92
N ALA A 194 -4.77 27.96 -10.47
CA ALA A 194 -3.80 27.26 -11.32
C ALA A 194 -2.95 26.24 -10.55
N CYS A 195 -2.82 26.38 -9.22
CA CYS A 195 -2.19 25.37 -8.37
C CYS A 195 -3.09 24.15 -8.22
N GLU A 196 -4.38 24.33 -7.98
CA GLU A 196 -5.34 23.22 -7.87
C GLU A 196 -5.39 22.42 -9.16
N GLU A 197 -5.49 23.08 -10.32
CA GLU A 197 -5.43 22.41 -11.64
C GLU A 197 -4.12 21.62 -11.83
N LEU A 198 -2.99 22.14 -11.35
CA LEU A 198 -1.71 21.46 -11.45
C LEU A 198 -1.63 20.21 -10.56
N ILE A 199 -2.25 20.25 -9.38
CA ILE A 199 -2.35 19.10 -8.48
C ILE A 199 -3.30 18.05 -9.06
N GLU A 200 -4.46 18.44 -9.60
CA GLU A 200 -5.36 17.51 -10.30
C GLU A 200 -4.65 16.81 -11.46
N LYS A 201 -3.88 17.57 -12.26
CA LYS A 201 -3.05 17.01 -13.31
C LYS A 201 -2.03 16.00 -12.75
N ALA A 202 -1.35 16.32 -11.65
CA ALA A 202 -0.41 15.40 -11.01
C ALA A 202 -1.07 14.09 -10.54
N VAL A 203 -2.33 14.16 -10.07
CA VAL A 203 -3.13 12.99 -9.70
C VAL A 203 -3.46 12.16 -10.95
N ASN A 204 -3.93 12.79 -12.02
CA ASN A 204 -4.28 12.13 -13.28
C ASN A 204 -3.05 11.50 -13.98
N ASP A 205 -1.89 12.15 -13.89
CA ASP A 205 -0.61 11.63 -14.38
C ASP A 205 -0.05 10.49 -13.51
N GLY A 206 -0.73 10.16 -12.39
CA GLY A 206 -0.39 9.03 -11.52
C GLY A 206 0.78 9.27 -10.57
N LEU A 207 1.22 10.53 -10.39
CA LEU A 207 2.37 10.86 -9.53
C LEU A 207 2.13 10.51 -8.05
N PHE A 208 0.86 10.43 -7.64
CA PHE A 208 0.46 10.04 -6.28
C PHE A 208 0.19 8.54 -6.10
N ASN A 209 0.22 7.72 -7.17
CA ASN A 209 -0.21 6.32 -7.10
C ASN A 209 0.56 5.50 -6.07
N GLN A 210 1.89 5.66 -6.02
CA GLN A 210 2.72 4.97 -5.04
C GLN A 210 2.35 5.38 -3.61
N TYR A 211 2.18 6.68 -3.37
CA TYR A 211 1.77 7.19 -2.05
C TYR A 211 0.41 6.64 -1.63
N ILE A 212 -0.58 6.71 -2.54
CA ILE A 212 -1.95 6.22 -2.32
C ILE A 212 -1.93 4.72 -2.00
N SER A 213 -1.15 3.92 -2.72
CA SER A 213 -1.06 2.46 -2.51
C SER A 213 -0.48 2.06 -1.14
N GLN A 214 0.28 2.96 -0.50
CA GLN A 214 0.91 2.74 0.80
C GLN A 214 0.07 3.29 1.97
N GLN A 215 -1.03 3.98 1.69
CA GLN A 215 -1.87 4.52 2.74
C GLN A 215 -2.66 3.40 3.43
N GLU A 216 -2.77 3.51 4.75
CA GLU A 216 -3.68 2.66 5.51
C GLU A 216 -5.13 3.07 5.25
N TYR A 217 -5.97 2.11 4.85
CA TYR A 217 -7.40 2.34 4.71
C TYR A 217 -8.05 2.54 6.08
N LYS A 218 -8.76 3.66 6.24
CA LYS A 218 -9.57 3.94 7.44
C LYS A 218 -11.04 3.77 7.08
N PRO A 219 -11.77 2.81 7.69
CA PRO A 219 -13.16 2.61 7.38
C PRO A 219 -13.99 3.80 7.87
N ARG A 220 -14.82 4.34 6.97
CA ARG A 220 -15.84 5.35 7.30
C ARG A 220 -17.19 4.85 6.80
N TRP A 221 -18.15 4.78 7.71
CA TRP A 221 -19.50 4.35 7.40
C TRP A 221 -20.42 5.57 7.34
N SER A 222 -21.18 5.69 6.26
CA SER A 222 -22.23 6.68 6.11
C SER A 222 -23.38 6.08 5.31
N GLN A 223 -24.61 6.35 5.75
CA GLN A 223 -25.78 5.94 4.99
C GLN A 223 -25.84 6.71 3.67
N ILE A 224 -25.99 5.98 2.57
CA ILE A 224 -26.26 6.55 1.25
C ILE A 224 -27.76 6.86 1.17
N ILE A 225 -28.09 8.11 0.84
CA ILE A 225 -29.46 8.57 0.59
C ILE A 225 -29.57 8.90 -0.91
N PRO A 226 -30.16 8.02 -1.72
CA PRO A 226 -30.30 8.24 -3.16
C PRO A 226 -31.21 9.44 -3.45
N LYS A 227 -30.93 10.16 -4.54
CA LYS A 227 -31.80 11.19 -5.09
C LYS A 227 -33.09 10.53 -5.63
N SER A 228 -34.25 11.12 -5.35
CA SER A 228 -35.53 10.74 -5.96
C SER A 228 -35.86 11.73 -7.09
N THR A 229 -36.15 11.23 -8.29
CA THR A 229 -36.47 12.05 -9.47
C THR A 229 -37.96 12.16 -9.78
N LYS A 230 -38.84 11.43 -9.08
CA LYS A 230 -40.29 11.53 -9.25
C LYS A 230 -40.97 11.90 -7.93
N GLY A 231 -41.84 12.89 -7.99
CA GLY A 231 -42.70 13.27 -6.86
C GLY A 231 -43.67 12.13 -6.55
N ASP A 232 -43.67 11.74 -5.27
CA ASP A 232 -44.68 10.99 -4.53
C ASP A 232 -45.43 9.85 -5.26
N GLY A 233 -45.04 8.60 -4.95
CA GLY A 233 -45.97 7.46 -5.02
C GLY A 233 -45.38 6.11 -5.43
N GLU A 234 -44.31 6.08 -6.24
CA GLU A 234 -43.61 4.84 -6.57
C GLU A 234 -42.23 4.83 -5.91
N ASP A 235 -41.94 3.77 -5.13
CA ASP A 235 -40.62 3.52 -4.57
C ASP A 235 -39.59 3.47 -5.72
N ASN A 236 -38.85 4.59 -5.89
CA ASN A 236 -37.75 4.73 -6.85
C ASN A 236 -36.48 4.01 -6.39
N ARG A 237 -36.61 3.01 -5.52
CA ARG A 237 -35.51 2.25 -4.94
C ARG A 237 -35.99 0.83 -4.63
N PRO A 238 -35.07 -0.15 -4.60
CA PRO A 238 -35.41 -1.50 -4.17
C PRO A 238 -35.90 -1.48 -2.71
N GLY A 239 -36.98 -2.21 -2.44
CA GLY A 239 -37.48 -2.45 -1.08
C GLY A 239 -36.56 -3.34 -0.23
N MET A 240 -36.95 -3.55 1.03
CA MET A 240 -36.25 -4.43 1.98
C MET A 240 -36.15 -5.85 1.42
N ARG A 241 -34.97 -6.48 1.54
CA ARG A 241 -34.71 -7.81 0.97
C ARG A 241 -33.52 -8.52 1.62
N GLY A 242 -33.63 -9.83 1.83
CA GLY A 242 -32.54 -10.74 2.21
C GLY A 242 -32.12 -11.64 1.05
N GLY A 243 -30.90 -12.19 1.06
CA GLY A 243 -30.43 -13.14 0.05
C GLY A 243 -30.32 -12.61 -1.40
N HIS A 244 -30.43 -11.29 -1.59
CA HIS A 244 -30.20 -10.62 -2.87
C HIS A 244 -28.70 -10.65 -3.22
N GLN A 245 -28.37 -10.48 -4.50
CA GLN A 245 -26.98 -10.35 -4.94
C GLN A 245 -26.75 -9.01 -5.61
N MET A 246 -25.50 -8.55 -5.52
CA MET A 246 -25.05 -7.31 -6.12
C MET A 246 -23.72 -7.51 -6.83
N VAL A 247 -23.56 -6.86 -7.97
CA VAL A 247 -22.29 -6.77 -8.71
C VAL A 247 -22.03 -5.32 -9.10
N ILE A 248 -20.76 -4.92 -9.17
CA ILE A 248 -20.37 -3.57 -9.56
C ILE A 248 -19.61 -3.59 -10.88
N ASP A 249 -20.06 -2.79 -11.83
CA ASP A 249 -19.25 -2.36 -12.96
C ASP A 249 -18.38 -1.19 -12.53
N VAL A 250 -17.11 -1.46 -12.28
CA VAL A 250 -16.13 -0.46 -11.81
C VAL A 250 -15.78 0.59 -12.87
N GLN A 251 -16.04 0.32 -14.17
CA GLN A 251 -15.76 1.28 -15.24
C GLN A 251 -16.81 2.39 -15.29
N THR A 252 -18.08 2.03 -15.06
CA THR A 252 -19.21 2.99 -15.07
C THR A 252 -19.67 3.38 -13.67
N GLU A 253 -19.04 2.83 -12.63
CA GLU A 253 -19.42 2.96 -11.22
C GLU A 253 -20.91 2.65 -10.99
N THR A 254 -21.40 1.60 -11.65
CA THR A 254 -22.81 1.18 -11.58
C THR A 254 -22.93 -0.14 -10.84
N VAL A 255 -23.80 -0.17 -9.83
CA VAL A 255 -24.09 -1.35 -9.02
C VAL A 255 -25.40 -1.97 -9.46
N TYR A 256 -25.39 -3.23 -9.87
CA TYR A 256 -26.57 -3.98 -10.24
C TYR A 256 -27.04 -4.84 -9.07
N LEU A 257 -28.35 -4.89 -8.85
CA LEU A 257 -28.99 -5.66 -7.78
C LEU A 257 -30.10 -6.50 -8.37
N PHE A 258 -30.13 -7.79 -8.05
CA PHE A 258 -31.18 -8.70 -8.49
C PHE A 258 -31.78 -9.52 -7.33
N GLY A 259 -33.10 -9.67 -7.39
CA GLY A 259 -33.87 -10.60 -6.58
C GLY A 259 -33.74 -10.42 -5.07
N GLY A 260 -33.77 -11.54 -4.36
CA GLY A 260 -33.83 -11.61 -2.89
C GLY A 260 -35.23 -11.96 -2.40
N TRP A 261 -35.42 -11.88 -1.07
CA TRP A 261 -36.67 -12.22 -0.38
C TRP A 261 -37.10 -11.07 0.53
N ASP A 262 -38.34 -10.61 0.40
CA ASP A 262 -38.84 -9.40 1.07
C ASP A 262 -39.44 -9.61 2.46
N GLY A 263 -39.47 -10.84 2.96
CA GLY A 263 -40.23 -11.20 4.16
C GLY A 263 -41.41 -12.12 3.88
N THR A 264 -41.87 -12.17 2.62
CA THR A 264 -43.06 -12.91 2.20
C THR A 264 -42.78 -13.75 0.97
N GLN A 265 -42.12 -13.19 -0.05
CA GLN A 265 -41.89 -13.84 -1.33
C GLN A 265 -40.50 -13.56 -1.90
N ASP A 266 -40.06 -14.44 -2.81
CA ASP A 266 -38.90 -14.16 -3.64
C ASP A 266 -39.24 -13.06 -4.66
N LEU A 267 -38.23 -12.26 -5.01
CA LEU A 267 -38.34 -11.13 -5.91
C LEU A 267 -37.67 -11.43 -7.26
N ALA A 268 -38.25 -10.91 -8.34
CA ALA A 268 -37.73 -10.98 -9.72
C ALA A 268 -37.34 -9.60 -10.27
N ASP A 269 -37.28 -8.57 -9.41
CA ASP A 269 -36.95 -7.20 -9.80
C ASP A 269 -35.43 -7.02 -9.95
N PHE A 270 -35.06 -6.17 -10.92
CA PHE A 270 -33.68 -5.90 -11.29
C PHE A 270 -33.43 -4.40 -11.34
N TRP A 271 -32.39 -3.96 -10.63
CA TRP A 271 -32.09 -2.56 -10.36
C TRP A 271 -30.65 -2.22 -10.67
N ALA A 272 -30.41 -0.98 -11.06
CA ALA A 272 -29.08 -0.38 -11.14
C ALA A 272 -28.99 0.86 -10.25
N TYR A 273 -27.86 1.04 -9.59
CA TYR A 273 -27.52 2.22 -8.81
C TYR A 273 -26.28 2.88 -9.40
N SER A 274 -26.41 4.13 -9.85
CA SER A 274 -25.29 4.95 -10.29
C SER A 274 -24.66 5.63 -9.09
N VAL A 275 -23.39 5.32 -8.81
CA VAL A 275 -22.61 5.96 -7.73
C VAL A 275 -22.42 7.45 -8.03
N LYS A 276 -22.07 7.78 -9.28
CA LYS A 276 -21.86 9.16 -9.75
C LYS A 276 -23.10 10.02 -9.60
N GLU A 277 -24.27 9.51 -9.99
CA GLU A 277 -25.52 10.28 -9.94
C GLU A 277 -26.22 10.19 -8.56
N ASN A 278 -25.80 9.24 -7.72
CA ASN A 278 -26.43 8.87 -6.45
C ASN A 278 -27.93 8.54 -6.66
N GLN A 279 -28.23 7.64 -7.61
CA GLN A 279 -29.60 7.37 -8.03
C GLN A 279 -29.82 5.90 -8.38
N TRP A 280 -30.98 5.36 -8.00
CA TRP A 280 -31.48 4.06 -8.43
C TRP A 280 -32.32 4.17 -9.71
N THR A 281 -32.21 3.16 -10.56
CA THR A 281 -33.03 2.96 -11.75
C THR A 281 -33.57 1.54 -11.73
N CYS A 282 -34.88 1.39 -11.83
CA CYS A 282 -35.51 0.09 -12.02
C CYS A 282 -35.27 -0.33 -13.48
N ILE A 283 -34.48 -1.37 -13.69
CA ILE A 283 -34.26 -1.93 -15.04
C ILE A 283 -35.46 -2.78 -15.43
N SER A 284 -35.88 -3.67 -14.52
CA SER A 284 -37.07 -4.49 -14.70
C SER A 284 -37.79 -4.71 -13.38
N ARG A 285 -39.12 -4.66 -13.40
CA ARG A 285 -39.96 -5.02 -12.24
C ARG A 285 -40.16 -6.52 -12.11
N ASP A 286 -39.95 -7.26 -13.20
CA ASP A 286 -40.18 -8.71 -13.28
C ASP A 286 -39.40 -9.27 -14.47
N THR A 287 -38.17 -9.69 -14.20
CA THR A 287 -37.27 -10.21 -15.24
C THR A 287 -37.79 -11.48 -15.92
N GLU A 288 -38.67 -12.27 -15.28
CA GLU A 288 -39.24 -13.49 -15.87
C GLU A 288 -40.09 -13.16 -17.10
N LYS A 289 -40.78 -12.01 -17.09
CA LYS A 289 -41.55 -11.51 -18.24
C LYS A 289 -40.66 -11.02 -19.39
N GLU A 290 -39.37 -10.85 -19.14
CA GLU A 290 -38.38 -10.33 -20.08
C GLU A 290 -37.36 -11.41 -20.48
N ASN A 291 -37.75 -12.70 -20.40
CA ASN A 291 -36.90 -13.87 -20.64
C ASN A 291 -35.70 -14.00 -19.69
N GLY A 292 -35.75 -13.30 -18.56
CA GLY A 292 -34.78 -13.37 -17.49
C GLY A 292 -35.10 -14.44 -16.45
N PRO A 293 -34.32 -14.47 -15.37
CA PRO A 293 -34.47 -15.45 -14.32
C PRO A 293 -35.78 -15.25 -13.54
N SER A 294 -36.44 -16.34 -13.16
CA SER A 294 -37.58 -16.27 -12.23
C SER A 294 -37.20 -15.62 -10.89
N ALA A 295 -38.22 -15.22 -10.11
CA ALA A 295 -38.05 -14.78 -8.74
C ALA A 295 -37.17 -15.76 -7.93
N ARG A 296 -36.16 -15.22 -7.22
CA ARG A 296 -35.18 -16.03 -6.49
C ARG A 296 -34.42 -15.29 -5.40
N SER A 297 -34.00 -16.03 -4.37
CA SER A 297 -33.06 -15.61 -3.33
C SER A 297 -31.89 -16.60 -3.18
N CYS A 298 -30.82 -16.18 -2.50
CA CYS A 298 -29.60 -16.97 -2.23
C CYS A 298 -28.90 -17.52 -3.49
N HIS A 299 -29.15 -16.88 -4.63
CA HIS A 299 -28.45 -17.11 -5.89
C HIS A 299 -27.08 -16.43 -5.86
N LYS A 300 -26.29 -16.55 -6.93
CA LYS A 300 -25.05 -15.80 -7.13
C LYS A 300 -25.06 -15.02 -8.42
N MET A 301 -24.40 -13.86 -8.38
CA MET A 301 -24.14 -13.04 -9.55
C MET A 301 -22.63 -12.79 -9.69
N CYS A 302 -22.14 -12.79 -10.92
CA CYS A 302 -20.81 -12.28 -11.24
C CYS A 302 -20.87 -11.43 -12.51
N ILE A 303 -19.92 -10.53 -12.68
CA ILE A 303 -19.82 -9.64 -13.84
C ILE A 303 -18.50 -9.89 -14.57
N ASP A 304 -18.59 -10.07 -15.89
CA ASP A 304 -17.46 -9.93 -16.80
C ASP A 304 -17.40 -8.46 -17.22
N ILE A 305 -16.45 -7.72 -16.64
CA ILE A 305 -16.31 -6.26 -16.87
C ILE A 305 -15.88 -5.98 -18.32
N GLN A 306 -15.09 -6.85 -18.95
CA GLN A 306 -14.61 -6.64 -20.32
C GLN A 306 -15.73 -6.85 -21.34
N ARG A 307 -16.57 -7.87 -21.13
CA ARG A 307 -17.72 -8.16 -22.01
C ARG A 307 -18.99 -7.43 -21.59
N ARG A 308 -18.99 -6.74 -20.44
CA ARG A 308 -20.14 -6.06 -19.86
C ARG A 308 -21.35 -7.00 -19.72
N GLN A 309 -21.10 -8.19 -19.20
CA GLN A 309 -22.10 -9.25 -19.06
C GLN A 309 -22.21 -9.71 -17.62
N ILE A 310 -23.44 -9.84 -17.14
CA ILE A 310 -23.75 -10.30 -15.79
C ILE A 310 -24.29 -11.72 -15.89
N TYR A 311 -23.83 -12.60 -15.03
CA TYR A 311 -24.24 -13.99 -15.01
C TYR A 311 -24.89 -14.33 -13.68
N THR A 312 -26.01 -15.05 -13.74
CA THR A 312 -26.84 -15.39 -12.59
C THR A 312 -27.05 -16.90 -12.52
N LEU A 313 -26.70 -17.50 -11.38
CA LEU A 313 -26.81 -18.95 -11.17
C LEU A 313 -27.35 -19.28 -9.77
N GLY A 314 -28.12 -20.36 -9.70
CA GLY A 314 -28.61 -20.95 -8.47
C GLY A 314 -29.80 -20.21 -7.86
N ARG A 315 -30.34 -20.80 -6.80
CA ARG A 315 -31.43 -20.26 -5.97
C ARG A 315 -31.69 -21.17 -4.77
N TYR A 316 -32.15 -20.60 -3.67
CA TYR A 316 -32.74 -21.37 -2.59
C TYR A 316 -34.16 -21.83 -2.95
N LEU A 317 -34.50 -23.05 -2.56
CA LEU A 317 -35.87 -23.57 -2.63
C LEU A 317 -36.23 -24.23 -1.31
N ASP A 318 -37.38 -23.83 -0.76
CA ASP A 318 -37.94 -24.47 0.42
C ASP A 318 -38.27 -25.94 0.15
N SER A 319 -38.08 -26.78 1.17
CA SER A 319 -38.33 -28.23 1.09
C SER A 319 -39.72 -28.59 0.55
N SER A 320 -40.74 -27.78 0.86
CA SER A 320 -42.13 -27.98 0.43
C SER A 320 -42.36 -27.81 -1.08
N VAL A 321 -41.48 -27.08 -1.77
CA VAL A 321 -41.61 -26.77 -3.20
C VAL A 321 -40.63 -27.57 -4.07
N ARG A 322 -39.81 -28.44 -3.46
CA ARG A 322 -38.82 -29.27 -4.17
C ARG A 322 -39.50 -30.42 -4.91
N ASN A 323 -39.37 -30.41 -6.23
CA ASN A 323 -39.77 -31.47 -7.14
C ASN A 323 -38.79 -31.55 -8.32
N SER A 324 -38.91 -32.57 -9.16
CA SER A 324 -37.96 -32.78 -10.28
C SER A 324 -37.89 -31.61 -11.26
N LYS A 325 -38.93 -30.77 -11.40
CA LYS A 325 -38.90 -29.59 -12.28
C LYS A 325 -38.30 -28.37 -11.59
N SER A 326 -38.56 -28.17 -10.30
CA SER A 326 -38.04 -27.03 -9.55
C SER A 326 -36.56 -27.15 -9.22
N LEU A 327 -36.02 -28.37 -9.15
CA LEU A 327 -34.60 -28.63 -8.91
C LEU A 327 -33.68 -28.38 -10.12
N LYS A 328 -34.22 -27.97 -11.28
CA LYS A 328 -33.39 -27.55 -12.42
C LYS A 328 -32.52 -26.36 -12.03
N SER A 329 -31.25 -26.43 -12.39
CA SER A 329 -30.27 -25.36 -12.16
C SER A 329 -30.16 -24.48 -13.40
N ASP A 330 -31.04 -23.49 -13.49
CA ASP A 330 -31.06 -22.57 -14.62
C ASP A 330 -29.89 -21.57 -14.57
N PHE A 331 -29.36 -21.22 -15.73
CA PHE A 331 -28.22 -20.32 -15.86
C PHE A 331 -28.50 -19.22 -16.88
N TYR A 332 -28.37 -17.97 -16.43
CA TYR A 332 -28.72 -16.80 -17.23
C TYR A 332 -27.54 -15.85 -17.39
N ARG A 333 -27.56 -15.13 -18.51
CA ARG A 333 -26.70 -13.99 -18.78
C ARG A 333 -27.55 -12.77 -19.11
N TYR A 334 -27.22 -11.65 -18.49
CA TYR A 334 -27.70 -10.32 -18.85
C TYR A 334 -26.60 -9.56 -19.57
N ASP A 335 -26.92 -9.03 -20.74
CA ASP A 335 -26.04 -8.16 -21.50
C ASP A 335 -26.35 -6.70 -21.16
N ILE A 336 -25.37 -6.00 -20.59
CA ILE A 336 -25.57 -4.63 -20.10
C ILE A 336 -25.79 -3.65 -21.26
N ASP A 337 -25.13 -3.88 -22.40
CA ASP A 337 -25.16 -2.95 -23.52
C ASP A 337 -26.48 -3.04 -24.29
N THR A 338 -27.02 -4.26 -24.44
CA THR A 338 -28.32 -4.46 -25.09
C THR A 338 -29.50 -4.45 -24.13
N ASN A 339 -29.27 -4.47 -22.81
CA ASN A 339 -30.31 -4.53 -21.78
C ASN A 339 -31.26 -5.72 -22.00
N THR A 340 -30.69 -6.92 -22.19
CA THR A 340 -31.46 -8.14 -22.46
C THR A 340 -30.93 -9.33 -21.68
N TRP A 341 -31.85 -10.18 -21.25
CA TRP A 341 -31.55 -11.49 -20.68
C TRP A 341 -31.47 -12.57 -21.75
N MET A 342 -30.61 -13.56 -21.51
CA MET A 342 -30.49 -14.77 -22.30
C MET A 342 -30.33 -15.97 -21.36
N LEU A 343 -31.16 -16.99 -21.57
CA LEU A 343 -31.00 -18.29 -20.95
C LEU A 343 -29.83 -19.02 -21.63
N LEU A 344 -28.83 -19.41 -20.85
CA LEU A 344 -27.67 -20.16 -21.33
C LEU A 344 -27.86 -21.68 -21.15
N SER A 345 -28.51 -22.09 -20.06
CA SER A 345 -28.81 -23.49 -19.76
C SER A 345 -30.10 -23.59 -18.95
N GLU A 346 -31.00 -24.49 -19.35
CA GLU A 346 -32.19 -24.82 -18.57
C GLU A 346 -31.88 -25.63 -17.30
N ASP A 347 -30.83 -26.44 -17.34
CA ASP A 347 -30.39 -27.27 -16.23
C ASP A 347 -28.91 -27.59 -16.36
N THR A 348 -28.07 -26.83 -15.67
CA THR A 348 -26.62 -26.99 -15.72
C THR A 348 -26.18 -28.40 -15.32
N ALA A 349 -26.95 -29.11 -14.49
CA ALA A 349 -26.65 -30.48 -14.11
C ALA A 349 -26.72 -31.46 -15.29
N ALA A 350 -27.68 -31.24 -16.20
CA ALA A 350 -27.86 -32.05 -17.40
C ALA A 350 -26.76 -31.77 -18.44
N ASP A 351 -26.24 -30.53 -18.45
CA ASP A 351 -25.17 -30.10 -19.35
C ASP A 351 -23.76 -30.45 -18.84
N GLY A 352 -23.65 -31.26 -17.77
CA GLY A 352 -22.39 -31.67 -17.15
C GLY A 352 -21.78 -30.67 -16.18
N GLY A 353 -22.53 -29.62 -15.83
CA GLY A 353 -22.19 -28.61 -14.84
C GLY A 353 -22.78 -28.89 -13.44
N PRO A 354 -22.84 -27.88 -12.57
CA PRO A 354 -23.30 -28.01 -11.18
C PRO A 354 -24.80 -28.33 -11.10
N LYS A 355 -25.18 -29.01 -10.02
CA LYS A 355 -26.59 -29.13 -9.61
C LYS A 355 -27.09 -27.81 -9.01
N LEU A 356 -28.39 -27.71 -8.79
CA LEU A 356 -28.96 -26.54 -8.13
C LEU A 356 -28.29 -26.31 -6.77
N VAL A 357 -27.67 -25.14 -6.66
CA VAL A 357 -26.93 -24.67 -5.48
C VAL A 357 -27.48 -23.34 -5.01
N PHE A 358 -27.26 -23.06 -3.73
CA PHE A 358 -27.57 -21.79 -3.07
C PHE A 358 -26.47 -21.47 -2.07
N ASP A 359 -26.33 -20.19 -1.70
CA ASP A 359 -25.27 -19.71 -0.79
C ASP A 359 -23.83 -20.10 -1.19
N HIS A 360 -23.62 -20.42 -2.47
CA HIS A 360 -22.34 -20.74 -3.07
C HIS A 360 -21.55 -19.45 -3.40
N GLN A 361 -20.38 -19.56 -4.05
CA GLN A 361 -19.65 -18.40 -4.55
C GLN A 361 -19.29 -18.59 -6.02
N VAL A 362 -19.43 -17.53 -6.81
CA VAL A 362 -19.05 -17.50 -8.23
C VAL A 362 -18.20 -16.28 -8.47
N TRP A 363 -17.11 -16.43 -9.22
CA TRP A 363 -16.33 -15.30 -9.70
C TRP A 363 -15.95 -15.49 -11.16
N CYS A 364 -15.80 -14.37 -11.87
CA CYS A 364 -15.45 -14.35 -13.28
C CYS A 364 -14.06 -13.74 -13.46
N THR A 365 -13.30 -14.32 -14.37
CA THR A 365 -12.07 -13.75 -14.94
C THR A 365 -12.30 -13.47 -16.42
N ASP A 366 -11.39 -12.74 -17.05
CA ASP A 366 -11.37 -12.48 -18.49
C ASP A 366 -11.53 -13.75 -19.35
N LYS A 367 -11.16 -14.93 -18.82
CA LYS A 367 -11.14 -16.21 -19.54
C LYS A 367 -12.09 -17.28 -19.01
N TYR A 368 -12.42 -17.27 -17.74
CA TYR A 368 -13.13 -18.35 -17.06
C TYR A 368 -14.12 -17.82 -16.03
N MET A 369 -15.26 -18.48 -15.93
CA MET A 369 -16.12 -18.40 -14.76
C MET A 369 -15.83 -19.59 -13.87
N VAL A 370 -15.62 -19.34 -12.59
CA VAL A 370 -15.26 -20.36 -11.60
C VAL A 370 -16.28 -20.32 -10.49
N GLU A 371 -16.86 -21.48 -10.22
CA GLU A 371 -17.78 -21.71 -9.12
C GLU A 371 -17.04 -22.42 -7.98
N LEU A 372 -17.21 -21.89 -6.76
CA LEU A 372 -16.73 -22.49 -5.53
C LEU A 372 -17.94 -23.01 -4.76
N ILE A 373 -18.05 -24.33 -4.70
CA ILE A 373 -19.06 -25.03 -3.91
C ILE A 373 -18.39 -25.43 -2.60
N SER A 374 -18.89 -24.92 -1.48
CA SER A 374 -18.46 -25.37 -0.15
C SER A 374 -19.00 -26.78 0.08
N ALA A 375 -18.11 -27.76 0.27
CA ALA A 375 -18.49 -29.06 0.79
C ALA A 375 -18.68 -28.94 2.30
N TRP A 376 -19.92 -29.05 2.77
CA TRP A 376 -20.26 -29.27 4.17
C TRP A 376 -20.86 -30.67 4.33
#